data_AF-A0A165F635-F1
#
_entry.id   AF-A0A165F635-F1
#
_cell.length_a   1.000
_cell.length_b   1.000
_cell.length_c   1.000
_cell.angle_alpha   90.00
_cell.angle_beta   90.00
_cell.angle_gamma   90.00
#
_symmetry.space_group_name_H-M   'P 1'
#
loop_
_entity.id
_entity.type
_entity.pdbx_description
1 polymer ?
#
loop_
_entity_poly.entity_id
_entity_poly.type
_entity_poly.pdbx_seq_one_letter_code
_entity_poly.pdbx_strand_id
1 'polypeptide(L)'
;MSTLALSVLVLAAGAHAHQVAWAKGMYCKNGLSKTDSPNESYPINPLFNLTTSGWFLHGQCKNYPPPAGEYLSIPANGKFTVEIASNRAWTTFSYGGTKVTDWPDGRVHPNNWSTNITDPNFPPSSVGCIGSPNLHAHGKIDAAGTVFSIAYKSDIKSVKLSDFTVFSVLPNTPFKRLATYQVPNLPACPSGGCICMWGWVPNGCGQSNMYQLPFKCKVTGAKLTATPLGKPKVPVWCQSNQKACVKGPKQMVIQYQASGNNVVLPPGMQAEGGWPSPGYNSKMGFTAGAQTDIFVTATVKGQAVETASAASAAVTAAAAATDDDDLVASSTASVTTSGTVVGLPTASALTGSARRSFGHETYLFPVLHISLFSWILSHL
;
A
#
# COMPACT_ATOMS: atom_id res chain seq x y z
N MET A 1 -56.71 14.05 -16.89
CA MET A 1 -55.59 14.92 -17.33
C MET A 1 -54.59 15.00 -16.19
N SER A 2 -53.32 14.72 -16.51
CA SER A 2 -52.07 14.95 -15.77
C SER A 2 -51.86 14.34 -14.37
N THR A 3 -51.21 13.19 -14.37
CA THR A 3 -50.30 12.69 -13.33
C THR A 3 -49.05 13.56 -13.24
N LEU A 4 -48.82 14.26 -12.13
CA LEU A 4 -47.51 14.87 -11.83
C LEU A 4 -46.60 13.81 -11.18
N ALA A 5 -45.64 13.30 -11.93
CA ALA A 5 -44.51 12.55 -11.39
C ALA A 5 -43.38 13.54 -11.09
N LEU A 6 -43.10 13.80 -9.81
CA LEU A 6 -41.96 14.60 -9.39
C LEU A 6 -40.74 13.68 -9.26
N SER A 7 -39.88 13.69 -10.28
CA SER A 7 -38.61 12.96 -10.29
C SER A 7 -37.64 13.58 -9.29
N VAL A 8 -37.35 12.89 -8.19
CA VAL A 8 -36.25 13.23 -7.28
C VAL A 8 -34.95 12.77 -7.93
N LEU A 9 -34.23 13.72 -8.53
CA LEU A 9 -32.90 13.50 -9.10
C LEU A 9 -31.87 13.53 -7.97
N VAL A 10 -31.53 12.36 -7.40
CA VAL A 10 -30.40 12.22 -6.47
C VAL A 10 -29.09 12.27 -7.27
N LEU A 11 -28.62 13.47 -7.58
CA LEU A 11 -27.26 13.70 -8.10
C LEU A 11 -26.36 14.16 -6.96
N ALA A 12 -25.87 13.19 -6.19
CA ALA A 12 -24.72 13.38 -5.31
C ALA A 12 -23.80 12.15 -5.38
N ALA A 13 -23.41 11.74 -6.60
CA ALA A 13 -22.21 10.95 -6.78
C ALA A 13 -20.99 11.88 -6.74
N GLY A 14 -20.79 12.55 -5.60
CA GLY A 14 -19.59 13.34 -5.36
C GLY A 14 -18.37 12.42 -5.44
N ALA A 15 -17.44 12.73 -6.35
CA ALA A 15 -16.21 11.98 -6.56
C ALA A 15 -15.31 12.06 -5.31
N HIS A 16 -15.56 11.19 -4.33
CA HIS A 16 -14.72 11.02 -3.14
C HIS A 16 -14.00 9.67 -3.16
N ALA A 17 -13.38 9.31 -4.28
CA ALA A 17 -12.72 8.01 -4.40
C ALA A 17 -11.25 8.03 -3.95
N HIS A 18 -10.99 8.45 -2.71
CA HIS A 18 -9.71 8.23 -2.04
C HIS A 18 -9.53 6.71 -1.78
N GLN A 19 -8.33 6.21 -1.50
CA GLN A 19 -8.10 4.76 -1.58
C GLN A 19 -6.94 4.28 -0.72
N VAL A 20 -7.05 3.02 -0.29
CA VAL A 20 -6.13 2.36 0.64
C VAL A 20 -5.96 0.89 0.32
N ALA A 21 -4.91 0.27 0.85
CA ALA A 21 -4.74 -1.18 0.78
C ALA A 21 -5.74 -1.92 1.68
N TRP A 22 -6.58 -2.75 1.08
CA TRP A 22 -7.42 -3.73 1.72
C TRP A 22 -6.71 -5.09 1.70
N ALA A 23 -6.52 -5.65 2.89
CA ALA A 23 -5.92 -6.96 3.06
C ALA A 23 -6.35 -7.59 4.39
N LYS A 24 -6.10 -8.90 4.53
CA LYS A 24 -6.22 -9.57 5.83
C LYS A 24 -5.35 -8.89 6.87
N GLY A 25 -5.83 -8.87 8.12
CA GLY A 25 -5.11 -8.27 9.23
C GLY A 25 -5.21 -6.75 9.31
N MET A 26 -5.92 -6.08 8.41
CA MET A 26 -6.13 -4.63 8.48
C MET A 26 -6.95 -4.24 9.71
N TYR A 27 -6.57 -3.15 10.36
CA TYR A 27 -7.44 -2.49 11.34
C TYR A 27 -8.51 -1.68 10.59
N CYS A 28 -9.62 -1.37 11.26
CA CYS A 28 -10.73 -0.60 10.68
C CYS A 28 -11.32 -1.19 9.39
N LYS A 29 -11.25 -2.51 9.17
CA LYS A 29 -11.85 -3.14 7.99
C LYS A 29 -13.33 -2.78 7.81
N ASN A 30 -14.03 -2.58 8.92
CA ASN A 30 -15.44 -2.18 8.99
C ASN A 30 -15.60 -0.73 9.49
N GLY A 31 -14.61 0.12 9.24
CA GLY A 31 -14.54 1.47 9.78
C GLY A 31 -14.37 1.44 11.30
N LEU A 32 -14.96 2.42 11.97
CA LEU A 32 -14.99 2.52 13.43
C LEU A 32 -16.10 1.65 14.03
N SER A 33 -16.27 0.44 13.51
CA SER A 33 -17.28 -0.51 13.95
C SER A 33 -16.70 -1.93 14.00
N LYS A 34 -17.26 -2.76 14.88
CA LYS A 34 -17.00 -4.21 14.92
C LYS A 34 -17.99 -5.01 14.07
N THR A 35 -19.10 -4.39 13.68
CA THR A 35 -20.12 -5.00 12.81
C THR A 35 -19.59 -5.06 11.38
N ASP A 36 -19.84 -6.15 10.65
CA ASP A 36 -19.43 -6.24 9.25
C ASP A 36 -20.07 -5.12 8.41
N SER A 37 -19.24 -4.39 7.67
CA SER A 37 -19.64 -3.29 6.81
C SER A 37 -19.08 -3.56 5.40
N PRO A 38 -19.81 -4.25 4.51
CA PRO A 38 -19.28 -4.63 3.20
C PRO A 38 -19.19 -3.45 2.22
N ASN A 39 -19.84 -2.31 2.50
CA ASN A 39 -19.73 -1.05 1.74
C ASN A 39 -18.92 0.03 2.48
N GLU A 40 -17.86 -0.38 3.17
CA GLU A 40 -17.09 0.51 4.03
C GLU A 40 -16.16 1.46 3.26
N SER A 41 -16.14 2.73 3.66
CA SER A 41 -15.29 3.77 3.09
C SER A 41 -14.47 4.55 4.12
N TYR A 42 -14.75 4.49 5.41
CA TYR A 42 -14.02 5.25 6.44
C TYR A 42 -12.49 5.18 6.34
N PRO A 43 -11.87 4.00 6.11
CA PRO A 43 -10.41 3.92 6.06
C PRO A 43 -9.79 4.69 4.90
N ILE A 44 -10.58 4.99 3.84
CA ILE A 44 -10.08 5.70 2.68
C ILE A 44 -9.88 7.20 2.94
N ASN A 45 -10.40 7.74 4.03
CA ASN A 45 -10.34 9.16 4.31
C ASN A 45 -8.88 9.65 4.35
N PRO A 46 -8.56 10.76 3.67
CA PRO A 46 -7.22 11.34 3.68
C PRO A 46 -6.87 11.89 5.06
N LEU A 47 -5.57 11.90 5.36
CA LEU A 47 -5.02 12.49 6.58
C LEU A 47 -4.37 13.82 6.23
N PHE A 48 -4.98 14.91 6.69
CA PHE A 48 -4.52 16.26 6.42
C PHE A 48 -4.83 17.19 7.60
N ASN A 49 -3.86 18.01 7.97
CA ASN A 49 -3.98 18.99 9.05
C ASN A 49 -4.44 18.38 10.39
N LEU A 50 -3.98 17.16 10.71
CA LEU A 50 -4.32 16.47 11.95
C LEU A 50 -3.19 16.58 12.97
N THR A 51 -3.53 16.49 14.26
CA THR A 51 -2.55 16.26 15.32
C THR A 51 -2.04 14.82 15.26
N THR A 52 -0.94 14.52 15.96
CA THR A 52 -0.33 13.18 15.99
C THR A 52 -1.31 12.09 16.39
N SER A 53 -2.22 12.36 17.33
CA SER A 53 -3.24 11.39 17.75
C SER A 53 -4.32 11.16 16.69
N GLY A 54 -4.54 12.12 15.79
CA GLY A 54 -5.52 12.04 14.70
C GLY A 54 -4.99 11.28 13.48
N TRP A 55 -3.72 11.49 13.09
CA TRP A 55 -3.18 10.81 11.92
C TRP A 55 -2.51 9.47 12.24
N PHE A 56 -1.78 9.34 13.35
CA PHE A 56 -0.95 8.16 13.60
C PHE A 56 -1.81 6.90 13.71
N LEU A 57 -1.47 5.87 12.91
CA LEU A 57 -2.23 4.62 12.80
C LEU A 57 -3.69 4.85 12.34
N HIS A 58 -3.95 5.91 11.57
CA HIS A 58 -5.29 6.36 11.18
C HIS A 58 -6.18 6.65 12.40
N GLY A 59 -5.58 7.31 13.41
CA GLY A 59 -6.23 7.81 14.60
C GLY A 59 -6.89 6.72 15.45
N GLN A 60 -8.22 6.61 15.33
CA GLN A 60 -9.01 5.66 16.14
C GLN A 60 -8.92 4.22 15.65
N CYS A 61 -8.32 3.96 14.48
CA CYS A 61 -8.30 2.62 13.92
C CYS A 61 -7.59 1.56 14.76
N LYS A 62 -6.61 1.96 15.57
CA LYS A 62 -6.00 1.08 16.57
C LYS A 62 -6.98 0.41 17.55
N ASN A 63 -8.20 0.95 17.70
CA ASN A 63 -9.24 0.39 18.56
C ASN A 63 -10.14 -0.66 17.86
N TYR A 64 -9.97 -0.84 16.54
CA TYR A 64 -10.78 -1.73 15.70
C TYR A 64 -9.87 -2.76 15.03
N PRO A 65 -9.36 -3.74 15.80
CA PRO A 65 -8.43 -4.74 15.28
C PRO A 65 -9.11 -5.69 14.27
N PRO A 66 -8.32 -6.36 13.41
CA PRO A 66 -8.81 -7.48 12.63
C PRO A 66 -9.31 -8.62 13.54
N PRO A 67 -10.07 -9.59 12.99
CA PRO A 67 -10.44 -10.81 13.71
C PRO A 67 -9.25 -11.52 14.34
N ALA A 68 -9.48 -12.23 15.45
CA ALA A 68 -8.44 -13.00 16.12
C ALA A 68 -7.83 -14.04 15.15
N GLY A 69 -6.51 -14.16 15.16
CA GLY A 69 -5.78 -15.06 14.26
C GLY A 69 -5.62 -14.54 12.81
N GLU A 70 -6.25 -13.43 12.44
CA GLU A 70 -6.10 -12.86 11.09
C GLU A 70 -4.88 -11.94 11.01
N TYR A 71 -3.97 -12.27 10.09
CA TYR A 71 -2.73 -11.53 9.83
C TYR A 71 -2.55 -11.29 8.33
N LEU A 72 -1.92 -10.17 7.99
CA LEU A 72 -1.28 -9.99 6.70
C LEU A 72 -0.03 -10.88 6.65
N SER A 73 0.00 -11.84 5.71
CA SER A 73 1.14 -12.73 5.51
C SER A 73 2.22 -12.06 4.68
N ILE A 74 3.43 -11.95 5.23
CA ILE A 74 4.59 -11.29 4.60
C ILE A 74 5.67 -12.35 4.32
N PRO A 75 5.76 -12.92 3.10
CA PRO A 75 6.72 -13.97 2.80
C PRO A 75 8.13 -13.42 2.62
N ALA A 76 9.07 -13.76 3.52
CA ALA A 76 10.47 -13.34 3.41
C ALA A 76 11.09 -13.80 2.07
N ASN A 77 11.80 -12.90 1.38
CA ASN A 77 12.32 -13.09 0.01
C ASN A 77 11.24 -13.40 -1.06
N GLY A 78 9.97 -13.19 -0.74
CA GLY A 78 8.84 -13.46 -1.63
C GLY A 78 8.14 -12.19 -2.08
N LYS A 79 6.86 -12.35 -2.42
CA LYS A 79 5.95 -11.28 -2.78
C LYS A 79 4.57 -11.51 -2.17
N PHE A 80 3.86 -10.45 -1.87
CA PHE A 80 2.45 -10.51 -1.44
C PHE A 80 1.64 -9.48 -2.21
N THR A 81 0.36 -9.78 -2.41
CA THR A 81 -0.57 -8.92 -3.14
C THR A 81 -1.66 -8.42 -2.20
N VAL A 82 -2.00 -7.14 -2.31
CA VAL A 82 -3.13 -6.50 -1.63
C VAL A 82 -4.03 -5.84 -2.66
N GLU A 83 -5.23 -5.45 -2.23
CA GLU A 83 -6.20 -4.75 -3.07
C GLU A 83 -6.27 -3.28 -2.68
N ILE A 84 -5.77 -2.37 -3.51
CA ILE A 84 -5.96 -0.94 -3.30
C ILE A 84 -7.31 -0.52 -3.91
N ALA A 85 -8.22 -0.02 -3.08
CA ALA A 85 -9.57 0.33 -3.52
C ALA A 85 -10.14 1.54 -2.78
N SER A 86 -11.10 2.21 -3.42
CA SER A 86 -11.81 3.37 -2.87
C SER A 86 -13.05 3.03 -2.06
N ASN A 87 -13.37 1.75 -1.93
CA ASN A 87 -14.35 1.23 -0.99
C ASN A 87 -14.08 -0.26 -0.81
N ARG A 88 -14.38 -0.81 0.36
CA ARG A 88 -14.32 -2.26 0.58
C ARG A 88 -15.17 -3.04 -0.42
N ALA A 89 -16.29 -2.46 -0.85
CA ALA A 89 -17.20 -3.04 -1.84
C ALA A 89 -16.50 -3.45 -3.14
N TRP A 90 -15.43 -2.74 -3.52
CA TRP A 90 -14.67 -2.98 -4.76
C TRP A 90 -13.52 -3.96 -4.57
N THR A 91 -13.55 -4.76 -3.50
CA THR A 91 -12.52 -5.74 -3.16
C THR A 91 -13.10 -7.13 -2.99
N THR A 92 -12.24 -8.15 -2.95
CA THR A 92 -12.67 -9.53 -2.65
C THR A 92 -13.11 -9.72 -1.20
N PHE A 93 -12.94 -8.70 -0.34
CA PHE A 93 -13.37 -8.73 1.06
C PHE A 93 -14.87 -8.43 1.27
N SER A 94 -15.63 -8.18 0.20
CA SER A 94 -17.06 -7.87 0.26
C SER A 94 -17.83 -8.54 -0.87
N TYR A 95 -19.12 -8.84 -0.65
CA TYR A 95 -20.06 -9.34 -1.67
C TYR A 95 -19.55 -10.57 -2.47
N GLY A 96 -18.72 -11.41 -1.85
CA GLY A 96 -18.09 -12.55 -2.51
C GLY A 96 -17.15 -12.16 -3.68
N GLY A 97 -16.68 -10.91 -3.72
CA GLY A 97 -15.84 -10.39 -4.80
C GLY A 97 -16.58 -10.11 -6.12
N THR A 98 -17.92 -10.17 -6.15
CA THR A 98 -18.70 -10.01 -7.39
C THR A 98 -18.67 -8.59 -7.96
N LYS A 99 -18.18 -7.61 -7.20
CA LYS A 99 -18.10 -6.20 -7.58
C LYS A 99 -16.69 -5.73 -7.93
N VAL A 100 -15.70 -6.62 -7.94
CA VAL A 100 -14.32 -6.23 -8.24
C VAL A 100 -14.13 -6.01 -9.74
N THR A 101 -13.30 -5.03 -10.08
CA THR A 101 -12.77 -4.85 -11.44
C THR A 101 -11.24 -4.74 -11.36
N ASP A 102 -10.56 -4.43 -12.46
CA ASP A 102 -9.13 -4.10 -12.39
C ASP A 102 -8.84 -2.77 -11.69
N TRP A 103 -9.87 -1.95 -11.46
CA TRP A 103 -9.74 -0.58 -11.02
C TRP A 103 -10.22 -0.39 -9.58
N PRO A 104 -9.53 0.49 -8.82
CA PRO A 104 -9.86 0.77 -7.41
C PRO A 104 -11.29 1.21 -7.11
N ASP A 105 -12.03 1.75 -8.08
CA ASP A 105 -13.40 2.28 -7.91
C ASP A 105 -14.51 1.31 -8.36
N GLY A 106 -14.16 0.05 -8.68
CA GLY A 106 -15.14 -0.94 -9.14
C GLY A 106 -15.71 -0.65 -10.53
N ARG A 107 -15.06 0.22 -11.31
CA ARG A 107 -15.45 0.58 -12.69
C ARG A 107 -14.47 0.00 -13.70
N VAL A 108 -14.78 0.16 -14.98
CA VAL A 108 -13.89 -0.25 -16.08
C VAL A 108 -13.35 1.00 -16.75
N HIS A 109 -12.02 1.17 -16.73
CA HIS A 109 -11.30 2.21 -17.45
C HIS A 109 -10.33 1.59 -18.48
N PRO A 110 -9.98 2.33 -19.56
CA PRO A 110 -8.96 1.93 -20.52
C PRO A 110 -7.59 1.63 -19.89
N ASN A 111 -6.82 0.70 -20.43
CA ASN A 111 -5.51 0.34 -19.86
C ASN A 111 -4.49 1.49 -19.83
N ASN A 112 -4.63 2.46 -20.72
CA ASN A 112 -3.84 3.70 -20.78
C ASN A 112 -4.53 4.88 -20.07
N TRP A 113 -5.36 4.59 -19.05
CA TRP A 113 -6.11 5.61 -18.31
C TRP A 113 -5.23 6.78 -17.87
N SER A 114 -5.63 7.98 -18.29
CA SER A 114 -4.93 9.23 -18.02
C SER A 114 -5.86 10.40 -18.30
N THR A 115 -5.47 11.60 -17.87
CA THR A 115 -6.20 12.84 -18.12
C THR A 115 -6.23 13.25 -19.60
N ASN A 116 -5.40 12.62 -20.43
CA ASN A 116 -5.39 12.80 -21.88
C ASN A 116 -6.44 11.92 -22.60
N ILE A 117 -7.11 11.02 -21.89
CA ILE A 117 -8.20 10.21 -22.44
C ILE A 117 -9.51 10.98 -22.25
N THR A 118 -10.18 11.31 -23.34
CA THR A 118 -11.52 11.90 -23.32
C THR A 118 -12.54 10.80 -23.04
N ASP A 119 -13.03 10.73 -21.81
CA ASP A 119 -14.19 9.91 -21.43
C ASP A 119 -15.27 10.82 -20.81
N PRO A 120 -16.45 10.95 -21.44
CA PRO A 120 -17.50 11.81 -20.92
C PRO A 120 -18.10 11.33 -19.59
N ASN A 121 -17.96 10.04 -19.24
CA ASN A 121 -18.43 9.50 -17.97
C ASN A 121 -17.45 9.78 -16.82
N PHE A 122 -16.17 9.98 -17.16
CA PHE A 122 -15.09 10.15 -16.20
C PHE A 122 -14.16 11.30 -16.61
N PRO A 123 -14.67 12.54 -16.70
CA PRO A 123 -13.83 13.68 -17.04
C PRO A 123 -12.74 13.89 -15.97
N PRO A 124 -11.60 14.52 -16.32
CA PRO A 124 -10.66 14.99 -15.34
C PRO A 124 -11.34 15.85 -14.26
N SER A 125 -10.81 15.79 -13.05
CA SER A 125 -11.22 16.69 -11.96
C SER A 125 -11.01 18.16 -12.33
N SER A 126 -11.64 19.07 -11.59
CA SER A 126 -11.50 20.52 -11.77
C SER A 126 -10.05 21.03 -11.66
N VAL A 127 -9.17 20.25 -11.04
CA VAL A 127 -7.73 20.54 -10.88
C VAL A 127 -6.85 19.76 -11.87
N GLY A 128 -7.45 19.14 -12.87
CA GLY A 128 -6.72 18.45 -13.96
C GLY A 128 -6.24 17.04 -13.63
N CYS A 129 -6.58 16.47 -12.48
CA CYS A 129 -6.23 15.08 -12.11
C CYS A 129 -7.24 14.05 -12.61
N ILE A 130 -6.85 12.76 -12.65
CA ILE A 130 -7.81 11.66 -12.81
C ILE A 130 -8.82 11.70 -11.65
N GLY A 131 -10.11 11.87 -11.98
CA GLY A 131 -11.19 11.98 -11.01
C GLY A 131 -11.80 10.64 -10.57
N SER A 132 -11.71 9.60 -11.41
CA SER A 132 -12.24 8.26 -11.11
C SER A 132 -11.29 7.16 -11.61
N PRO A 133 -10.79 6.28 -10.73
CA PRO A 133 -10.66 6.51 -9.29
C PRO A 133 -9.84 7.77 -9.01
N ASN A 134 -9.94 8.38 -7.82
CA ASN A 134 -9.07 9.49 -7.47
C ASN A 134 -7.67 8.96 -7.14
N LEU A 135 -6.82 8.91 -8.17
CA LEU A 135 -5.46 8.38 -8.11
C LEU A 135 -4.43 9.43 -7.68
N HIS A 136 -4.84 10.70 -7.53
CA HIS A 136 -3.95 11.84 -7.39
C HIS A 136 -2.75 11.80 -8.37
N ALA A 137 -3.07 11.56 -9.64
CA ALA A 137 -2.11 11.50 -10.73
C ALA A 137 -2.79 11.90 -12.04
N HIS A 138 -1.98 12.26 -13.03
CA HIS A 138 -2.45 12.47 -14.40
C HIS A 138 -2.47 11.15 -15.21
N GLY A 139 -1.75 10.13 -14.75
CA GLY A 139 -1.60 8.83 -15.38
C GLY A 139 -0.69 7.92 -14.56
N LYS A 140 -0.46 6.68 -15.02
CA LYS A 140 0.30 5.68 -14.26
C LYS A 140 1.71 6.13 -13.87
N ILE A 141 2.40 6.79 -14.78
CA ILE A 141 3.80 7.21 -14.59
C ILE A 141 3.96 8.29 -13.51
N ASP A 142 2.88 9.03 -13.22
CA ASP A 142 2.85 10.12 -12.23
C ASP A 142 2.27 9.64 -10.88
N ALA A 143 1.82 8.39 -10.78
CA ALA A 143 1.37 7.86 -9.49
C ALA A 143 2.55 7.74 -8.50
N ALA A 144 2.40 8.39 -7.34
CA ALA A 144 3.50 8.74 -6.44
C ALA A 144 4.33 7.57 -5.87
N GLY A 145 3.73 6.37 -5.82
CA GLY A 145 4.25 5.19 -5.14
C GLY A 145 3.66 5.00 -3.75
N THR A 146 3.58 3.75 -3.31
CA THR A 146 3.06 3.33 -2.01
C THR A 146 4.05 2.39 -1.32
N VAL A 147 3.91 2.20 0.00
CA VAL A 147 4.84 1.37 0.77
C VAL A 147 4.15 0.47 1.77
N PHE A 148 4.91 -0.52 2.22
CA PHE A 148 4.70 -1.18 3.50
C PHE A 148 5.90 -0.98 4.43
N SER A 149 5.61 -0.71 5.69
CA SER A 149 6.57 -0.70 6.79
C SER A 149 6.19 -1.71 7.86
N ILE A 150 7.15 -2.06 8.72
CA ILE A 150 6.99 -3.05 9.79
C ILE A 150 7.62 -2.58 11.10
N ALA A 151 6.93 -2.84 12.20
CA ALA A 151 7.40 -2.69 13.57
C ALA A 151 7.31 -4.05 14.29
N TYR A 152 8.43 -4.55 14.84
CA TYR A 152 8.53 -5.84 15.52
C TYR A 152 7.97 -5.78 16.95
N LYS A 153 6.70 -5.42 17.06
CA LYS A 153 5.92 -5.35 18.30
C LYS A 153 4.54 -5.94 18.05
N SER A 154 4.02 -6.71 19.01
CA SER A 154 2.70 -7.34 18.89
C SER A 154 1.55 -6.44 19.34
N ASP A 155 1.80 -5.54 20.28
CA ASP A 155 0.79 -4.59 20.76
C ASP A 155 0.86 -3.28 19.97
N ILE A 156 -0.22 -2.97 19.25
CA ILE A 156 -0.37 -1.72 18.50
C ILE A 156 -0.34 -0.47 19.39
N LYS A 157 -0.66 -0.57 20.69
CA LYS A 157 -0.58 0.60 21.59
C LYS A 157 0.86 0.94 21.98
N SER A 158 1.79 0.00 21.80
CA SER A 158 3.20 0.14 22.16
C SER A 158 4.10 0.66 21.03
N VAL A 159 3.58 0.74 19.80
CA VAL A 159 4.34 1.20 18.63
C VAL A 159 4.44 2.72 18.59
N LYS A 160 5.59 3.19 18.12
CA LYS A 160 5.91 4.58 17.82
C LYS A 160 6.30 4.66 16.34
N LEU A 161 6.20 5.84 15.75
CA LEU A 161 6.64 6.06 14.36
C LEU A 161 8.09 5.60 14.14
N SER A 162 8.97 5.81 15.12
CA SER A 162 10.38 5.41 15.09
C SER A 162 10.62 3.89 15.11
N ASP A 163 9.60 3.09 15.37
CA ASP A 163 9.69 1.62 15.35
C ASP A 163 9.43 1.04 13.95
N PHE A 164 8.85 1.83 13.04
CA PHE A 164 8.49 1.38 11.70
C PHE A 164 9.64 1.56 10.72
N THR A 165 10.04 0.46 10.09
CA THR A 165 10.99 0.45 8.97
C THR A 165 10.26 0.13 7.68
N VAL A 166 10.35 1.00 6.67
CA VAL A 166 9.87 0.72 5.32
C VAL A 166 10.66 -0.45 4.74
N PHE A 167 9.98 -1.52 4.36
CA PHE A 167 10.62 -2.73 3.82
C PHE A 167 10.26 -3.00 2.37
N SER A 168 9.20 -2.38 1.85
CA SER A 168 8.79 -2.53 0.45
C SER A 168 8.22 -1.24 -0.09
N VAL A 169 8.61 -0.89 -1.31
CA VAL A 169 8.14 0.28 -2.05
C VAL A 169 7.61 -0.20 -3.40
N LEU A 170 6.41 0.22 -3.76
CA LEU A 170 5.83 -0.07 -5.07
C LEU A 170 5.64 1.27 -5.81
N PRO A 171 6.48 1.59 -6.81
CA PRO A 171 6.31 2.83 -7.59
C PRO A 171 5.03 2.79 -8.42
N ASN A 172 4.61 3.93 -8.95
CA ASN A 172 3.49 4.04 -9.88
C ASN A 172 2.19 3.46 -9.31
N THR A 173 2.01 3.63 -7.99
CA THR A 173 0.81 3.25 -7.25
C THR A 173 0.36 4.40 -6.37
N PRO A 174 -0.93 4.44 -6.01
CA PRO A 174 -2.01 3.58 -6.48
C PRO A 174 -2.37 3.80 -7.96
N PHE A 175 -2.80 2.75 -8.66
CA PHE A 175 -3.25 2.86 -10.06
C PHE A 175 -4.26 1.77 -10.43
N LYS A 176 -3.85 0.50 -10.35
CA LYS A 176 -4.73 -0.68 -10.45
C LYS A 176 -5.05 -1.21 -9.06
N ARG A 177 -6.13 -1.98 -8.94
CA ARG A 177 -6.57 -2.56 -7.66
C ARG A 177 -5.54 -3.53 -7.09
N LEU A 178 -5.08 -4.49 -7.89
CA LEU A 178 -4.08 -5.45 -7.41
C LEU A 178 -2.70 -4.81 -7.37
N ALA A 179 -2.11 -4.76 -6.18
CA ALA A 179 -0.79 -4.21 -5.92
C ALA A 179 0.11 -5.27 -5.28
N THR A 180 1.22 -5.62 -5.95
CA THR A 180 2.12 -6.70 -5.50
C THR A 180 3.45 -6.14 -5.04
N TYR A 181 3.80 -6.44 -3.80
CA TYR A 181 4.98 -5.93 -3.09
C TYR A 181 6.02 -7.03 -2.93
N GLN A 182 7.28 -6.68 -3.17
CA GLN A 182 8.43 -7.57 -2.96
C GLN A 182 8.94 -7.43 -1.52
N VAL A 183 9.35 -8.54 -0.91
CA VAL A 183 9.74 -8.59 0.49
C VAL A 183 11.22 -8.97 0.60
N PRO A 184 12.04 -8.23 1.37
CA PRO A 184 13.43 -8.62 1.61
C PRO A 184 13.51 -9.82 2.57
N ASN A 185 14.71 -10.22 2.97
CA ASN A 185 14.94 -11.31 3.93
C ASN A 185 14.57 -10.92 5.37
N LEU A 186 13.29 -10.60 5.62
CA LEU A 186 12.81 -10.16 6.93
C LEU A 186 12.94 -11.26 7.99
N PRO A 187 13.34 -10.93 9.23
CA PRO A 187 13.29 -11.86 10.35
C PRO A 187 11.84 -12.19 10.78
N ALA A 188 11.69 -13.24 11.58
CA ALA A 188 10.40 -13.64 12.10
C ALA A 188 9.82 -12.61 13.07
N CYS A 189 8.50 -12.43 13.03
CA CYS A 189 7.79 -11.65 14.05
C CYS A 189 7.82 -12.38 15.41
N PRO A 190 7.67 -11.64 16.53
CA PRO A 190 7.35 -12.27 17.81
C PRO A 190 6.03 -13.05 17.74
N SER A 191 5.76 -13.91 18.74
CA SER A 191 4.64 -14.87 18.74
C SER A 191 3.27 -14.24 18.44
N GLY A 192 3.01 -13.04 18.99
CA GLY A 192 1.79 -12.27 18.77
C GLY A 192 1.66 -11.61 17.39
N GLY A 193 2.69 -11.72 16.54
CA GLY A 193 2.83 -11.02 15.27
C GLY A 193 3.49 -9.64 15.41
N CYS A 194 3.63 -8.96 14.28
CA CYS A 194 4.11 -7.59 14.18
C CYS A 194 2.95 -6.63 13.87
N ILE A 195 3.22 -5.33 13.94
CA ILE A 195 2.38 -4.31 13.31
C ILE A 195 3.04 -3.87 12.01
N CYS A 196 2.29 -3.94 10.91
CA CYS A 196 2.70 -3.37 9.63
C CYS A 196 1.86 -2.13 9.35
N MET A 197 2.35 -1.25 8.48
CA MET A 197 1.61 -0.08 8.04
C MET A 197 1.77 0.13 6.54
N TRP A 198 0.66 0.21 5.83
CA TRP A 198 0.63 0.69 4.46
C TRP A 198 0.64 2.22 4.48
N GLY A 199 1.25 2.86 3.49
CA GLY A 199 1.04 4.28 3.31
C GLY A 199 1.36 4.84 1.93
N TRP A 200 0.89 6.07 1.75
CA TRP A 200 0.91 6.80 0.49
C TRP A 200 0.94 8.31 0.75
N VAL A 201 1.74 9.03 -0.03
CA VAL A 201 1.72 10.50 -0.10
C VAL A 201 1.59 10.87 -1.58
N PRO A 202 0.46 11.47 -2.00
CA PRO A 202 0.27 11.95 -3.37
C PRO A 202 1.33 12.93 -3.88
N ASN A 203 1.61 12.91 -5.18
CA ASN A 203 2.62 13.76 -5.81
C ASN A 203 2.01 15.00 -6.48
N GLY A 204 1.44 15.92 -5.69
CA GLY A 204 1.08 17.26 -6.16
C GLY A 204 -0.17 17.38 -7.04
N CYS A 205 -0.82 16.28 -7.42
CA CYS A 205 -2.12 16.33 -8.08
C CYS A 205 -3.25 16.38 -7.05
N GLY A 206 -4.01 17.48 -7.02
CA GLY A 206 -5.08 17.71 -6.04
C GLY A 206 -4.56 18.19 -4.69
N GLN A 207 -5.42 18.17 -3.67
CA GLN A 207 -5.06 18.64 -2.33
C GLN A 207 -3.97 17.76 -1.71
N SER A 208 -2.91 18.37 -1.19
CA SER A 208 -1.88 17.68 -0.42
C SER A 208 -2.46 16.95 0.79
N ASN A 209 -2.10 15.70 0.98
CA ASN A 209 -2.51 14.86 2.11
C ASN A 209 -1.57 13.65 2.22
N MET A 210 -1.87 12.74 3.15
CA MET A 210 -1.26 11.41 3.17
C MET A 210 -2.29 10.35 3.58
N TYR A 211 -1.93 9.09 3.41
CA TYR A 211 -2.73 7.96 3.85
C TYR A 211 -1.87 6.96 4.59
N GLN A 212 -2.42 6.37 5.65
CA GLN A 212 -1.79 5.28 6.36
C GLN A 212 -2.83 4.33 6.92
N LEU A 213 -2.59 3.02 6.83
CA LEU A 213 -3.43 2.01 7.50
C LEU A 213 -2.55 1.01 8.24
N PRO A 214 -2.85 0.72 9.52
CA PRO A 214 -2.15 -0.32 10.24
C PRO A 214 -2.74 -1.71 9.98
N PHE A 215 -1.89 -2.73 10.13
CA PHE A 215 -2.22 -4.14 9.97
C PHE A 215 -1.56 -4.95 11.09
N LYS A 216 -2.22 -6.00 11.58
CA LYS A 216 -1.51 -7.14 12.18
C LYS A 216 -0.87 -7.92 11.04
N CYS A 217 0.42 -8.22 11.15
CA CYS A 217 1.15 -8.96 10.13
C CYS A 217 2.05 -10.03 10.74
N LYS A 218 2.41 -11.04 9.93
CA LYS A 218 3.40 -12.07 10.27
C LYS A 218 4.35 -12.29 9.11
N VAL A 219 5.64 -12.39 9.42
CA VAL A 219 6.64 -12.82 8.44
C VAL A 219 6.61 -14.34 8.35
N THR A 220 6.42 -14.87 7.14
CA THR A 220 6.43 -16.31 6.84
C THR A 220 7.70 -16.68 6.06
N GLY A 221 8.21 -17.89 6.26
CA GLY A 221 9.43 -18.36 5.58
C GLY A 221 10.71 -17.64 6.03
N ALA A 222 10.68 -16.92 7.16
CA ALA A 222 11.86 -16.31 7.75
C ALA A 222 12.84 -17.41 8.20
N LYS A 223 14.12 -17.25 7.87
CA LYS A 223 15.19 -18.11 8.37
C LYS A 223 15.50 -17.74 9.82
N LEU A 224 15.89 -18.72 10.63
CA LEU A 224 16.39 -18.48 12.00
C LEU A 224 17.64 -17.57 12.01
N THR A 225 18.38 -17.55 10.91
CA THR A 225 19.59 -16.73 10.70
C THR A 225 19.30 -15.37 10.07
N ALA A 226 18.03 -14.99 9.88
CA ALA A 226 17.69 -13.69 9.30
C ALA A 226 18.16 -12.54 10.18
N THR A 227 18.89 -11.60 9.58
CA THR A 227 19.47 -10.46 10.28
C THR A 227 18.38 -9.52 10.79
N PRO A 228 18.48 -9.02 12.04
CA PRO A 228 17.57 -7.98 12.54
C PRO A 228 17.58 -6.70 11.69
N LEU A 229 16.47 -5.97 11.71
CA LEU A 229 16.43 -4.64 11.10
C LEU A 229 17.29 -3.65 11.89
N GLY A 230 17.96 -2.74 11.18
CA GLY A 230 18.59 -1.58 11.82
C GLY A 230 17.55 -0.56 12.28
N LYS A 231 17.99 0.41 13.09
CA LYS A 231 17.11 1.50 13.56
C LYS A 231 16.77 2.46 12.42
N PRO A 232 15.48 2.65 12.09
CA PRO A 232 15.10 3.46 10.94
C PRO A 232 15.33 4.95 11.20
N LYS A 233 15.85 5.63 10.19
CA LYS A 233 16.05 7.09 10.18
C LYS A 233 14.96 7.76 9.35
N VAL A 234 14.66 9.01 9.66
CA VAL A 234 13.76 9.83 8.86
C VAL A 234 14.36 10.04 7.47
N PRO A 235 13.63 9.79 6.36
CA PRO A 235 14.13 10.05 5.02
C PRO A 235 14.27 11.57 4.78
N VAL A 236 15.25 11.97 3.98
CA VAL A 236 15.49 13.38 3.64
C VAL A 236 15.21 13.62 2.17
N TRP A 237 14.80 14.83 1.83
CA TRP A 237 14.74 15.26 0.44
C TRP A 237 16.15 15.29 -0.15
N CYS A 238 16.35 14.57 -1.25
CA CYS A 238 17.65 14.40 -1.91
C CYS A 238 17.56 14.38 -3.44
N GLN A 239 16.49 14.96 -4.02
CA GLN A 239 16.28 14.97 -5.48
C GLN A 239 17.49 15.48 -6.26
N SER A 240 18.06 16.62 -5.84
CA SER A 240 19.20 17.27 -6.50
C SER A 240 20.56 16.65 -6.16
N ASN A 241 20.65 15.84 -5.10
CA ASN A 241 21.88 15.17 -4.69
C ASN A 241 21.57 13.81 -4.08
N GLN A 242 21.50 12.79 -4.93
CA GLN A 242 21.19 11.42 -4.50
C GLN A 242 22.21 10.83 -3.50
N LYS A 243 23.46 11.35 -3.46
CA LYS A 243 24.46 10.93 -2.47
C LYS A 243 24.10 11.38 -1.05
N ALA A 244 23.28 12.42 -0.91
CA ALA A 244 22.80 12.92 0.38
C ALA A 244 21.58 12.15 0.91
N CYS A 245 21.01 11.22 0.13
CA CYS A 245 19.89 10.40 0.59
C CYS A 245 20.29 9.54 1.81
N VAL A 246 19.33 9.32 2.71
CA VAL A 246 19.49 8.40 3.83
C VAL A 246 19.61 6.96 3.31
N LYS A 247 20.77 6.35 3.57
CA LYS A 247 21.03 4.93 3.33
C LYS A 247 20.50 4.07 4.47
N GLY A 248 20.13 2.84 4.16
CA GLY A 248 19.67 1.85 5.11
C GLY A 248 18.20 2.04 5.53
N PRO A 249 17.83 1.57 6.73
CA PRO A 249 16.45 1.54 7.18
C PRO A 249 15.88 2.96 7.29
N LYS A 250 14.73 3.17 6.66
CA LYS A 250 14.02 4.45 6.62
C LYS A 250 12.65 4.33 7.27
N GLN A 251 12.23 5.39 7.96
CA GLN A 251 10.85 5.55 8.43
C GLN A 251 9.92 5.88 7.26
N MET A 252 8.62 5.79 7.49
CA MET A 252 7.62 6.34 6.56
C MET A 252 7.70 7.86 6.51
N VAL A 253 7.26 8.44 5.39
CA VAL A 253 7.12 9.88 5.22
C VAL A 253 5.83 10.34 5.91
N ILE A 254 5.95 11.28 6.83
CA ILE A 254 4.83 11.96 7.47
C ILE A 254 4.89 13.44 7.07
N GLN A 255 3.85 13.91 6.38
CA GLN A 255 3.75 15.28 5.91
C GLN A 255 2.31 15.79 5.89
N TYR A 256 2.14 17.12 5.82
CA TYR A 256 0.86 17.81 5.70
C TYR A 256 -0.06 17.70 6.92
N GLN A 257 0.53 17.51 8.10
CA GLN A 257 -0.17 17.41 9.37
C GLN A 257 -0.01 18.68 10.20
N ALA A 258 -0.92 18.90 11.16
CA ALA A 258 -0.82 20.00 12.11
C ALA A 258 0.35 19.80 13.09
N SER A 259 0.69 18.54 13.40
CA SER A 259 1.86 18.20 14.22
C SER A 259 2.48 16.88 13.79
N GLY A 260 3.79 16.71 14.03
CA GLY A 260 4.47 15.42 13.85
C GLY A 260 4.91 15.10 12.42
N ASN A 261 4.92 16.09 11.51
CA ASN A 261 5.64 15.95 10.24
C ASN A 261 7.11 15.62 10.51
N ASN A 262 7.67 14.68 9.75
CA ASN A 262 9.07 14.28 9.93
C ASN A 262 9.97 14.72 8.76
N VAL A 263 9.43 15.11 7.61
CA VAL A 263 10.22 15.56 6.46
C VAL A 263 10.25 17.08 6.37
N VAL A 264 11.45 17.62 6.15
CA VAL A 264 11.66 19.02 5.75
C VAL A 264 11.64 19.09 4.22
N LEU A 265 10.74 19.91 3.67
CA LEU A 265 10.65 20.15 2.23
C LEU A 265 11.57 21.29 1.82
N PRO A 266 12.26 21.18 0.66
CA PRO A 266 13.10 22.26 0.17
C PRO A 266 12.24 23.46 -0.27
N PRO A 267 12.83 24.67 -0.39
CA PRO A 267 12.20 25.77 -1.11
C PRO A 267 12.17 25.51 -2.63
N GLY A 268 11.38 26.30 -3.35
CA GLY A 268 11.32 26.26 -4.82
C GLY A 268 10.42 25.15 -5.35
N MET A 269 10.60 24.81 -6.64
CA MET A 269 9.82 23.76 -7.32
C MET A 269 10.60 22.44 -7.35
N GLN A 270 9.90 21.31 -7.35
CA GLN A 270 10.50 20.00 -7.62
C GLN A 270 10.81 19.84 -9.11
N ALA A 271 11.68 18.87 -9.47
CA ALA A 271 12.14 18.69 -10.85
C ALA A 271 11.02 18.42 -11.86
N GLU A 272 9.95 17.75 -11.42
CA GLU A 272 8.77 17.44 -12.24
C GLU A 272 7.78 18.62 -12.35
N GLY A 273 8.12 19.77 -11.76
CA GLY A 273 7.24 20.92 -11.61
C GLY A 273 6.35 20.82 -10.37
N GLY A 274 5.80 21.97 -9.98
CA GLY A 274 4.96 22.10 -8.79
C GLY A 274 5.75 22.19 -7.48
N TRP A 275 5.02 22.47 -6.40
CA TRP A 275 5.61 22.56 -5.07
C TRP A 275 6.13 21.20 -4.61
N PRO A 276 7.20 21.15 -3.79
CA PRO A 276 7.79 19.89 -3.34
C PRO A 276 6.75 19.06 -2.59
N SER A 277 6.46 17.88 -3.13
CA SER A 277 5.71 16.85 -2.42
C SER A 277 6.63 15.68 -2.11
N PRO A 278 6.79 15.23 -0.86
CA PRO A 278 7.59 14.06 -0.60
C PRO A 278 6.83 12.82 -1.09
N GLY A 279 7.55 11.75 -1.41
CA GLY A 279 6.93 10.52 -1.89
C GLY A 279 7.81 9.32 -1.64
N TYR A 280 7.29 8.14 -1.98
CA TYR A 280 8.01 6.89 -1.83
C TYR A 280 8.76 6.56 -3.12
N ASN A 281 9.73 7.42 -3.45
CA ASN A 281 10.53 7.34 -4.68
C ASN A 281 11.94 7.93 -4.46
N SER A 282 12.71 8.05 -5.55
CA SER A 282 14.13 8.43 -5.54
C SER A 282 14.39 9.81 -4.93
N LYS A 283 13.45 10.76 -4.97
CA LYS A 283 13.65 12.08 -4.34
C LYS A 283 13.76 12.03 -2.82
N MET A 284 13.35 10.92 -2.21
CA MET A 284 13.46 10.63 -0.78
C MET A 284 14.40 9.44 -0.50
N GLY A 285 15.14 8.95 -1.51
CA GLY A 285 16.07 7.83 -1.37
C GLY A 285 15.42 6.45 -1.25
N PHE A 286 14.16 6.30 -1.67
CA PHE A 286 13.51 4.99 -1.76
C PHE A 286 13.75 4.37 -3.13
N THR A 287 14.21 3.12 -3.14
CA THR A 287 14.31 2.31 -4.37
C THR A 287 13.02 1.53 -4.60
N ALA A 288 12.71 1.20 -5.84
CA ALA A 288 11.57 0.34 -6.15
C ALA A 288 11.80 -1.10 -5.66
N GLY A 289 10.75 -1.72 -5.12
CA GLY A 289 10.75 -3.11 -4.67
C GLY A 289 11.15 -3.29 -3.19
N ALA A 290 11.74 -4.44 -2.90
CA ALA A 290 12.20 -4.78 -1.56
C ALA A 290 13.35 -3.86 -1.13
N GLN A 291 13.29 -3.32 0.08
CA GLN A 291 14.37 -2.52 0.65
C GLN A 291 15.39 -3.47 1.29
N THR A 292 16.49 -3.75 0.60
CA THR A 292 17.46 -4.81 1.00
C THR A 292 18.60 -4.29 1.88
N ASP A 293 18.73 -2.99 2.08
CA ASP A 293 19.79 -2.34 2.87
C ASP A 293 19.35 -2.02 4.31
N ILE A 294 18.18 -2.50 4.75
CA ILE A 294 17.54 -2.11 6.01
C ILE A 294 18.02 -2.86 7.26
N PHE A 295 18.96 -3.78 7.10
CA PHE A 295 19.41 -4.69 8.16
C PHE A 295 20.56 -4.12 8.96
N VAL A 296 20.78 -4.60 10.18
CA VAL A 296 22.02 -4.27 10.91
C VAL A 296 23.21 -4.76 10.09
N THR A 297 24.08 -3.85 9.67
CA THR A 297 25.41 -4.23 9.21
C THR A 297 26.12 -4.83 10.40
N ALA A 298 26.61 -6.07 10.28
CA ALA A 298 27.49 -6.65 11.28
C ALA A 298 28.70 -5.72 11.40
N THR A 299 28.70 -4.86 12.41
CA THR A 299 29.92 -4.22 12.85
C THR A 299 30.76 -5.37 13.37
N VAL A 300 31.68 -5.87 12.55
CA VAL A 300 32.78 -6.69 13.06
C VAL A 300 33.48 -5.76 14.05
N LYS A 301 33.13 -5.87 15.33
CA LYS A 301 33.98 -5.37 16.40
C LYS A 301 35.26 -6.15 16.21
N GLY A 302 36.26 -5.53 15.60
CA GLY A 302 37.64 -5.96 15.73
C GLY A 302 37.99 -5.90 17.21
N GLN A 303 37.66 -6.94 17.96
CA GLN A 303 38.44 -7.30 19.12
C GLN A 303 39.71 -7.90 18.54
N ALA A 304 40.78 -7.10 18.60
CA ALA A 304 42.11 -7.65 18.75
C ALA A 304 42.04 -8.63 19.93
N VAL A 305 42.00 -9.92 19.63
CA VAL A 305 42.36 -10.95 20.60
C VAL A 305 43.86 -11.03 20.50
N GLU A 306 44.52 -10.40 21.48
CA GLU A 306 45.92 -10.67 21.78
C GLU A 306 46.13 -12.18 21.91
N THR A 307 47.15 -12.62 21.19
CA THR A 307 47.68 -13.97 21.18
C THR A 307 48.15 -14.36 22.59
N ALA A 308 47.50 -15.33 23.21
CA ALA A 308 48.11 -16.11 24.29
C ALA A 308 48.17 -17.58 23.85
N SER A 309 49.38 -18.01 23.55
CA SER A 309 49.75 -19.35 23.14
C SER A 309 49.87 -20.30 24.34
N ALA A 310 49.22 -21.46 24.21
CA ALA A 310 49.56 -22.81 24.68
C ALA A 310 49.73 -23.09 26.19
N ALA A 311 48.88 -23.99 26.72
CA ALA A 311 49.33 -25.27 27.27
C ALA A 311 48.20 -26.31 27.26
N SER A 312 48.55 -27.50 26.78
CA SER A 312 47.73 -28.71 26.63
C SER A 312 47.63 -29.49 27.95
N ALA A 313 46.46 -30.04 28.27
CA ALA A 313 46.33 -31.28 29.02
C ALA A 313 45.04 -32.01 28.63
N ALA A 314 45.20 -33.20 28.05
CA ALA A 314 44.16 -34.16 27.73
C ALA A 314 43.82 -35.02 28.96
N VAL A 315 42.54 -35.39 29.15
CA VAL A 315 42.16 -36.67 29.78
C VAL A 315 40.79 -37.15 29.23
N THR A 316 40.89 -38.18 28.40
CA THR A 316 40.10 -39.43 28.29
C THR A 316 38.61 -39.52 28.65
N ALA A 317 37.89 -40.14 27.72
CA ALA A 317 36.53 -40.66 27.84
C ALA A 317 36.41 -41.90 28.74
N ALA A 318 35.21 -42.11 29.30
CA ALA A 318 34.71 -43.44 29.68
C ALA A 318 33.19 -43.50 29.43
N ALA A 319 32.78 -44.54 28.71
CA ALA A 319 31.42 -44.92 28.41
C ALA A 319 30.80 -45.73 29.56
N ALA A 320 29.46 -45.69 29.68
CA ALA A 320 28.67 -46.81 30.18
C ALA A 320 27.28 -46.75 29.55
N ALA A 321 26.89 -47.88 28.94
CA ALA A 321 25.61 -48.17 28.31
C ALA A 321 24.63 -48.81 29.31
N THR A 322 23.35 -48.79 28.96
CA THR A 322 22.31 -49.85 29.07
C THR A 322 21.00 -49.20 28.58
N ASP A 323 20.43 -49.64 27.44
CA ASP A 323 19.35 -50.66 27.28
C ASP A 323 18.13 -50.35 28.17
N ASP A 324 16.87 -50.30 27.69
CA ASP A 324 16.22 -51.16 26.71
C ASP A 324 14.85 -50.55 26.25
N ASP A 325 14.36 -51.07 25.12
CA ASP A 325 12.96 -51.25 24.64
C ASP A 325 11.88 -50.16 24.83
N ASP A 326 11.19 -49.77 23.75
CA ASP A 326 10.16 -50.62 23.14
C ASP A 326 9.54 -49.96 21.88
N LEU A 327 9.09 -50.83 20.99
CA LEU A 327 8.49 -50.60 19.68
C LEU A 327 7.02 -50.13 19.80
N VAL A 328 6.48 -49.52 18.74
CA VAL A 328 5.28 -49.99 18.00
C VAL A 328 4.87 -48.99 16.91
N ALA A 329 5.02 -49.50 15.70
CA ALA A 329 4.26 -49.38 14.46
C ALA A 329 3.07 -48.39 14.28
N SER A 330 3.13 -47.72 13.13
CA SER A 330 2.14 -47.73 12.03
C SER A 330 0.75 -47.08 12.22
N SER A 331 0.45 -46.09 11.37
CA SER A 331 -0.51 -46.32 10.29
C SER A 331 -0.54 -45.17 9.27
N THR A 332 -0.41 -45.59 8.02
CA THR A 332 -0.77 -44.91 6.79
C THR A 332 -2.28 -44.61 6.74
N ALA A 333 -2.65 -43.42 6.26
CA ALA A 333 -3.94 -43.23 5.60
C ALA A 333 -3.80 -42.21 4.46
N SER A 334 -3.62 -42.77 3.28
CA SER A 334 -3.78 -42.16 1.97
C SER A 334 -5.26 -41.84 1.75
N VAL A 335 -5.60 -40.59 1.39
CA VAL A 335 -6.89 -40.29 0.77
C VAL A 335 -6.63 -39.78 -0.63
N THR A 336 -6.89 -40.67 -1.58
CA THR A 336 -7.05 -40.38 -3.00
C THR A 336 -8.52 -40.07 -3.23
N THR A 337 -8.84 -38.87 -3.72
CA THR A 337 -10.10 -38.65 -4.44
C THR A 337 -9.83 -37.87 -5.71
N SER A 338 -9.85 -38.64 -6.78
CA SER A 338 -10.21 -38.38 -8.16
C SER A 338 -10.60 -36.96 -8.56
N GLY A 339 -9.92 -36.49 -9.59
CA GLY A 339 -10.38 -35.37 -10.40
C GLY A 339 -11.64 -35.70 -11.17
N THR A 340 -12.38 -34.66 -11.51
CA THR A 340 -13.27 -34.65 -12.67
C THR A 340 -13.04 -33.33 -13.38
N VAL A 341 -12.31 -33.43 -14.48
CA VAL A 341 -12.16 -32.38 -15.48
C VAL A 341 -13.48 -32.33 -16.25
N VAL A 342 -14.21 -31.22 -16.15
CA VAL A 342 -15.35 -30.95 -17.05
C VAL A 342 -14.90 -29.86 -18.02
N GLY A 343 -15.05 -30.18 -19.30
CA GLY A 343 -14.46 -29.49 -20.43
C GLY A 343 -15.08 -28.15 -20.76
N LEU A 344 -14.25 -27.36 -21.45
CA LEU A 344 -14.62 -26.22 -22.28
C LEU A 344 -15.64 -26.62 -23.35
N PRO A 345 -16.60 -25.73 -23.68
CA PRO A 345 -17.06 -25.55 -25.04
C PRO A 345 -16.28 -24.40 -25.71
N THR A 346 -15.64 -24.74 -26.81
CA THR A 346 -15.08 -23.86 -27.82
C THR A 346 -16.16 -23.33 -28.77
N ALA A 347 -15.83 -22.17 -29.35
CA ALA A 347 -16.30 -21.60 -30.62
C ALA A 347 -17.70 -20.97 -30.69
N SER A 348 -17.72 -19.67 -31.00
CA SER A 348 -17.98 -19.26 -32.39
C SER A 348 -17.62 -17.80 -32.60
N ALA A 349 -16.72 -17.57 -33.56
CA ALA A 349 -16.46 -16.28 -34.15
C ALA A 349 -17.61 -15.92 -35.09
N LEU A 350 -18.15 -14.71 -34.96
CA LEU A 350 -18.97 -14.09 -36.00
C LEU A 350 -18.20 -12.89 -36.55
N THR A 351 -17.75 -13.08 -37.78
CA THR A 351 -17.23 -12.08 -38.70
C THR A 351 -18.38 -11.16 -39.13
N GLY A 352 -18.28 -9.89 -38.78
CA GLY A 352 -19.20 -8.83 -39.23
C GLY A 352 -18.41 -7.65 -39.76
N SER A 353 -18.04 -7.71 -41.04
CA SER A 353 -17.43 -6.61 -41.78
C SER A 353 -18.51 -5.58 -42.12
N ALA A 354 -18.35 -4.34 -41.66
CA ALA A 354 -19.11 -3.20 -42.16
C ALA A 354 -18.17 -2.00 -42.36
N ARG A 355 -17.77 -1.81 -43.62
CA ARG A 355 -17.23 -0.56 -44.17
C ARG A 355 -18.30 0.54 -44.10
N ARG A 356 -17.98 1.70 -43.51
CA ARG A 356 -18.45 3.05 -43.93
C ARG A 356 -17.31 4.02 -43.61
N SER A 357 -16.59 4.47 -44.63
CA SER A 357 -16.79 5.70 -45.41
C SER A 357 -16.43 6.95 -44.63
N PHE A 358 -15.38 7.60 -45.14
CA PHE A 358 -14.84 8.90 -44.77
C PHE A 358 -15.92 9.99 -44.82
N GLY A 359 -15.90 10.86 -43.81
CA GLY A 359 -16.57 12.16 -43.78
C GLY A 359 -15.66 13.11 -43.01
N HIS A 360 -14.96 13.96 -43.76
CA HIS A 360 -14.03 14.98 -43.28
C HIS A 360 -14.87 16.24 -43.06
N GLU A 361 -15.13 16.62 -41.82
CA GLU A 361 -15.75 17.92 -41.50
C GLU A 361 -14.88 18.67 -40.48
N THR A 362 -14.24 19.70 -40.98
CA THR A 362 -13.54 20.74 -40.25
C THR A 362 -14.55 21.67 -39.58
N TYR A 363 -14.60 21.68 -38.25
CA TYR A 363 -15.29 22.72 -37.49
C TYR A 363 -14.28 23.60 -36.74
N LEU A 364 -14.10 24.79 -37.28
CA LEU A 364 -13.57 25.96 -36.60
C LEU A 364 -14.58 26.40 -35.53
N PHE A 365 -14.16 26.52 -34.27
CA PHE A 365 -14.86 27.31 -33.27
C PHE A 365 -13.91 28.35 -32.65
N PRO A 366 -14.40 29.58 -32.41
CA PRO A 366 -13.58 30.72 -32.07
C PRO A 366 -13.20 30.76 -30.59
N VAL A 367 -12.04 31.34 -30.36
CA VAL A 367 -11.49 31.75 -29.07
C VAL A 367 -12.38 32.83 -28.46
N LEU A 368 -12.95 32.57 -27.29
CA LEU A 368 -13.56 33.61 -26.45
C LEU A 368 -12.69 33.81 -25.20
N HIS A 369 -11.98 34.94 -25.16
CA HIS A 369 -11.32 35.47 -23.98
C HIS A 369 -12.37 35.98 -22.99
N ILE A 370 -12.35 35.51 -21.74
CA ILE A 370 -12.91 36.24 -20.60
C ILE A 370 -11.89 36.25 -19.47
N SER A 371 -11.45 37.46 -19.13
CA SER A 371 -10.58 37.80 -18.01
C SER A 371 -11.39 38.04 -16.73
N LEU A 372 -10.82 37.60 -15.60
CA LEU A 372 -10.87 38.10 -14.22
C LEU A 372 -12.01 39.07 -13.77
N PHE A 373 -12.73 38.73 -12.68
CA PHE A 373 -12.61 39.33 -11.32
C PHE A 373 -13.79 38.98 -10.36
N SER A 374 -13.46 38.96 -9.06
CA SER A 374 -14.29 39.24 -7.85
C SER A 374 -15.13 38.15 -7.15
N TRP A 375 -14.48 37.52 -6.15
CA TRP A 375 -14.68 37.63 -4.69
C TRP A 375 -16.00 38.18 -4.05
N ILE A 376 -16.32 37.56 -2.90
CA ILE A 376 -17.23 37.90 -1.77
C ILE A 376 -18.74 37.58 -1.89
N LEU A 377 -19.20 36.57 -1.14
CA LEU A 377 -20.13 36.66 0.03
C LEU A 377 -20.80 35.30 0.23
N SER A 378 -20.71 34.74 1.45
CA SER A 378 -21.81 34.04 2.15
C SER A 378 -21.30 33.51 3.50
N HIS A 379 -21.54 34.27 4.56
CA HIS A 379 -21.77 33.76 5.91
C HIS A 379 -23.18 34.20 6.28
N LEU A 380 -24.08 33.23 6.34
CA LEU A 380 -25.25 33.14 7.22
C LEU A 380 -25.62 31.67 7.33
#